data_AF-A0A0U5C215-F1
#
_entry.id   AF-A0A0U5C215-F1
#
_cell.length_a   1.000
_cell.length_b   1.000
_cell.length_c   1.000
_cell.angle_alpha   90.00
_cell.angle_beta   90.00
_cell.angle_gamma   90.00
#
_symmetry.space_group_name_H-M   'P 1'
#
loop_
_entity.id
_entity.type
_entity.pdbx_description
1 polymer ?
#
loop_
_entity_poly.entity_id
_entity_poly.type
_entity_poly.pdbx_seq_one_letter_code
_entity_poly.pdbx_strand_id
1 'polypeptide(L)'
;MGLCKAQSYGWEQYANDIRNLEYPKAVSTIKTDNALLAGRDIQARYSETVFWEIIQKGAKLLDPTKMRPAMGPSDGFSITQKEATLRFMKEAGYGTSRENQRLYRNLWKSLSEMREAGVEKILLYRTKEFDSYCKVYPKTAEKALCDLIKSWEMVYKTHIDRLEKQALSWSQGDFMGRSWLQQPLVAKQLDVPELSWNDAVNEWLSRDEAVAFSLTTKQSLGAPLADHLWDLSDNRSILESTRNKSIFVTILPKENEALSICSIIPVEEGDFLGIFAGTIRYSRDFSPIWGIRGPTDNLWLDYSNTTGTLNLMRVSRPGSSANVQIHWEYRNEPDGMESLVLWRAAVRAIKRIKPFEELVRAAGQKEQYIHHRSAASAKRGFLKKRLF
;
A
#
# COMPACT_ATOMS: atom_id res chain seq x y z
N MET A 1 -10.94 -10.66 -20.82
CA MET A 1 -9.69 -11.45 -20.80
C MET A 1 -8.78 -10.93 -21.91
N GLY A 2 -7.91 -9.97 -21.60
CA GLY A 2 -6.93 -9.45 -22.55
C GLY A 2 -5.68 -10.32 -22.50
N LEU A 3 -5.48 -11.14 -23.52
CA LEU A 3 -4.17 -11.72 -23.82
C LEU A 3 -3.19 -10.54 -23.98
N CYS A 4 -2.00 -10.63 -23.37
CA CYS A 4 -0.88 -9.72 -23.69
C CYS A 4 -0.82 -9.57 -25.21
N LYS A 5 -0.93 -8.35 -25.74
CA LYS A 5 -0.79 -8.08 -27.19
C LYS A 5 0.50 -8.67 -27.78
N ALA A 6 1.51 -8.86 -26.96
CA ALA A 6 2.77 -9.48 -27.31
C ALA A 6 2.69 -10.99 -27.65
N GLN A 7 1.55 -11.66 -27.41
CA GLN A 7 1.31 -13.03 -27.89
C GLN A 7 0.68 -13.06 -29.30
N SER A 8 0.15 -11.94 -29.82
CA SER A 8 -0.45 -11.89 -31.17
C SER A 8 0.42 -11.20 -32.22
N TYR A 9 1.38 -10.36 -31.80
CA TYR A 9 2.38 -9.72 -32.65
C TYR A 9 3.75 -9.88 -31.97
N GLY A 10 4.76 -10.35 -32.71
CA GLY A 10 6.08 -10.71 -32.15
C GLY A 10 6.72 -9.61 -31.29
N TRP A 11 7.56 -10.01 -30.33
CA TRP A 11 8.16 -9.14 -29.31
C TRP A 11 8.86 -7.89 -29.88
N GLU A 12 9.48 -8.02 -31.05
CA GLU A 12 10.14 -6.91 -31.76
C GLU A 12 9.14 -5.86 -32.28
N GLN A 13 8.02 -6.30 -32.84
CA GLN A 13 6.97 -5.40 -33.31
C GLN A 13 6.35 -4.64 -32.13
N TYR A 14 6.12 -5.33 -31.02
CA TYR A 14 5.59 -4.71 -29.81
C TYR A 14 6.50 -3.61 -29.25
N ALA A 15 7.80 -3.87 -29.19
CA ALA A 15 8.79 -2.88 -28.74
C ALA A 15 8.83 -1.66 -29.68
N ASN A 16 8.75 -1.88 -30.99
CA ASN A 16 8.69 -0.82 -31.99
C ASN A 16 7.39 0.00 -31.86
N ASP A 17 6.25 -0.65 -31.61
CA ASP A 17 4.97 0.03 -31.41
C ASP A 17 5.02 0.96 -30.20
N ILE A 18 5.56 0.50 -29.05
CA ILE A 18 5.75 1.35 -27.86
C ILE A 18 6.67 2.53 -28.16
N ARG A 19 7.80 2.30 -28.86
CA ARG A 19 8.76 3.36 -29.20
C ARG A 19 8.13 4.48 -30.03
N ASN A 20 7.15 4.15 -30.85
CA ASN A 20 6.46 5.12 -31.72
C ASN A 20 5.31 5.85 -31.01
N LEU A 21 4.99 5.54 -29.75
CA LEU A 21 4.00 6.27 -28.96
C LEU A 21 4.60 7.54 -28.36
N GLU A 22 3.76 8.54 -28.15
CA GLU A 22 4.10 9.70 -27.32
C GLU A 22 4.43 9.29 -25.88
N TYR A 23 5.34 10.03 -25.24
CA TYR A 23 5.89 9.69 -23.93
C TYR A 23 4.83 9.32 -22.87
N PRO A 24 3.76 10.11 -22.63
CA PRO A 24 2.76 9.76 -21.62
C PRO A 24 2.06 8.43 -21.92
N LYS A 25 1.79 8.17 -23.20
CA LYS A 25 1.11 6.96 -23.68
C LYS A 25 2.03 5.74 -23.63
N ALA A 26 3.31 5.91 -23.98
CA ALA A 26 4.33 4.87 -23.83
C ALA A 26 4.48 4.44 -22.36
N VAL A 27 4.63 5.41 -21.45
CA VAL A 27 4.74 5.16 -20.00
C VAL A 27 3.48 4.46 -19.47
N SER A 28 2.28 4.92 -19.85
CA SER A 28 1.03 4.28 -19.45
C SER A 28 0.91 2.84 -19.95
N THR A 29 1.38 2.57 -21.16
CA THR A 29 1.39 1.21 -21.75
C THR A 29 2.31 0.29 -20.95
N ILE A 30 3.55 0.71 -20.69
CA ILE A 30 4.53 -0.05 -19.89
C ILE A 30 4.00 -0.32 -18.47
N LYS A 31 3.38 0.68 -17.82
CA LYS A 31 2.77 0.49 -16.49
C LYS A 31 1.68 -0.58 -16.51
N THR A 32 0.85 -0.60 -17.55
CA THR A 32 -0.23 -1.58 -17.72
C THR A 32 0.34 -3.00 -17.90
N ASP A 33 1.39 -3.15 -18.71
CA ASP A 33 2.04 -4.46 -18.90
C ASP A 33 2.69 -4.96 -17.61
N ASN A 34 3.40 -4.10 -16.88
CA ASN A 34 4.01 -4.46 -15.61
C ASN A 34 2.96 -4.92 -14.60
N ALA A 35 1.81 -4.25 -14.55
CA ALA A 35 0.69 -4.67 -13.70
C ALA A 35 0.12 -6.03 -14.12
N LEU A 36 -0.01 -6.28 -15.43
CA LEU A 36 -0.48 -7.56 -15.97
C LEU A 36 0.50 -8.70 -15.64
N LEU A 37 1.81 -8.46 -15.76
CA LEU A 37 2.85 -9.42 -15.38
C LEU A 37 2.78 -9.74 -13.88
N ALA A 38 2.65 -8.72 -13.03
CA ALA A 38 2.47 -8.93 -11.60
C ALA A 38 1.21 -9.74 -11.27
N GLY A 39 0.10 -9.50 -11.98
CA GLY A 39 -1.13 -10.30 -11.84
C GLY A 39 -0.94 -11.76 -12.27
N ARG A 40 -0.22 -12.02 -13.36
CA ARG A 40 0.13 -13.38 -13.81
C ARG A 40 1.02 -14.10 -12.80
N ASP A 41 1.97 -13.40 -12.20
CA ASP A 41 2.83 -13.93 -11.14
C ASP A 41 2.01 -14.38 -9.91
N ILE A 42 1.06 -13.55 -9.48
CA ILE A 42 0.13 -13.87 -8.38
C ILE A 42 -0.69 -15.12 -8.74
N GLN A 43 -1.25 -15.16 -9.95
CA GLN A 43 -2.03 -16.32 -10.42
C GLN A 43 -1.19 -17.60 -10.48
N ALA A 44 0.05 -17.51 -10.98
CA ALA A 44 0.96 -18.65 -11.07
C ALA A 44 1.28 -19.22 -9.68
N ARG A 45 1.61 -18.36 -8.71
CA ARG A 45 1.83 -18.78 -7.32
C ARG A 45 0.58 -19.40 -6.72
N TYR A 46 -0.59 -18.77 -6.88
CA TYR A 46 -1.82 -19.33 -6.34
C TYR A 46 -2.14 -20.70 -6.96
N SER A 47 -1.82 -20.92 -8.23
CA SER A 47 -1.99 -22.21 -8.91
C SER A 47 -1.10 -23.31 -8.31
N GLU A 48 0.05 -22.99 -7.73
CA GLU A 48 0.89 -24.02 -7.08
C GLU A 48 0.20 -24.68 -5.88
N THR A 49 -0.83 -24.04 -5.30
CA THR A 49 -1.60 -24.61 -4.17
C THR A 49 -2.33 -25.90 -4.53
N VAL A 50 -2.59 -26.15 -5.83
CA VAL A 50 -3.25 -27.38 -6.31
C VAL A 50 -2.27 -28.42 -6.86
N PHE A 51 -0.97 -28.11 -6.94
CA PHE A 51 0.01 -29.03 -7.53
C PHE A 51 0.12 -30.33 -6.75
N TRP A 52 0.00 -30.28 -5.42
CA TRP A 52 0.02 -31.49 -4.61
C TRP A 52 -1.15 -32.43 -4.91
N GLU A 53 -2.36 -31.89 -5.13
CA GLU A 53 -3.52 -32.68 -5.54
C GLU A 53 -3.30 -33.37 -6.90
N ILE A 54 -2.63 -32.69 -7.85
CA ILE A 54 -2.23 -33.26 -9.15
C ILE A 54 -1.21 -34.39 -8.94
N ILE A 55 -0.19 -34.16 -8.11
CA ILE A 55 0.82 -35.16 -7.78
C ILE A 55 0.19 -36.38 -7.11
N GLN A 56 -0.78 -36.18 -6.20
CA GLN A 56 -1.51 -37.27 -5.57
C GLN A 56 -2.32 -38.09 -6.57
N LYS A 57 -2.96 -37.45 -7.57
CA LYS A 57 -3.63 -38.15 -8.67
C LYS A 57 -2.62 -39.00 -9.46
N GLY A 58 -1.45 -38.44 -9.79
CA GLY A 58 -0.37 -39.17 -10.44
C GLY A 58 0.14 -40.35 -9.61
N ALA A 59 0.30 -40.17 -8.30
CA ALA A 59 0.78 -41.21 -7.39
C ALA A 59 -0.18 -42.41 -7.28
N LYS A 60 -1.49 -42.20 -7.42
CA LYS A 60 -2.50 -43.28 -7.43
C LYS A 60 -2.43 -44.17 -8.66
N LEU A 61 -1.87 -43.68 -9.77
CA LEU A 61 -1.70 -44.44 -11.01
C LEU A 61 -0.43 -45.30 -11.02
N LEU A 62 0.41 -45.16 -10.00
CA LEU A 62 1.70 -45.81 -9.91
C LEU A 62 1.58 -47.11 -9.10
N ASP A 63 2.16 -48.18 -9.64
CA ASP A 63 2.28 -49.46 -8.94
C ASP A 63 3.46 -49.43 -7.95
N PRO A 64 3.22 -49.48 -6.63
CA PRO A 64 4.28 -49.44 -5.63
C PRO A 64 5.26 -50.61 -5.73
N THR A 65 4.82 -51.76 -6.25
CA THR A 65 5.63 -52.99 -6.30
C THR A 65 6.72 -52.94 -7.37
N LYS A 66 6.56 -52.07 -8.37
CA LYS A 66 7.54 -51.86 -9.44
C LYS A 66 8.60 -50.80 -9.10
N MET A 67 8.57 -50.26 -7.88
CA MET A 67 9.43 -49.15 -7.48
C MET A 67 10.56 -49.58 -6.56
N ARG A 68 11.69 -48.85 -6.65
CA ARG A 68 12.82 -49.07 -5.75
C ARG A 68 12.40 -48.74 -4.31
N PRO A 69 12.80 -49.57 -3.31
CA PRO A 69 12.53 -49.29 -1.91
C PRO A 69 13.03 -47.90 -1.49
N ALA A 70 12.30 -47.25 -0.58
CA ALA A 70 12.74 -45.99 0.00
C ALA A 70 14.05 -46.20 0.75
N MET A 71 15.10 -45.47 0.38
CA MET A 71 16.38 -45.44 1.09
C MET A 71 16.40 -44.25 2.04
N GLY A 72 16.70 -44.50 3.32
CA GLY A 72 16.85 -43.48 4.36
C GLY A 72 15.63 -43.33 5.30
N PRO A 73 15.70 -42.39 6.26
CA PRO A 73 14.64 -42.16 7.24
C PRO A 73 13.30 -41.79 6.59
N SER A 74 12.20 -42.18 7.24
CA SER A 74 10.86 -41.77 6.81
C SER A 74 10.73 -40.25 6.82
N ASP A 75 10.51 -39.65 5.65
CA ASP A 75 10.32 -38.21 5.48
C ASP A 75 8.83 -37.83 5.41
N GLY A 76 7.92 -38.79 5.61
CA GLY A 76 6.47 -38.59 5.57
C GLY A 76 5.85 -38.65 4.17
N PHE A 77 6.58 -39.19 3.18
CA PHE A 77 6.11 -39.37 1.80
C PHE A 77 6.27 -40.81 1.32
N SER A 78 5.27 -41.32 0.61
CA SER A 78 5.35 -42.65 -0.02
C SER A 78 6.32 -42.65 -1.21
N ILE A 79 6.77 -43.84 -1.62
CA ILE A 79 7.61 -44.02 -2.82
C ILE A 79 6.87 -43.53 -4.07
N THR A 80 5.58 -43.84 -4.19
CA THR A 80 4.72 -43.39 -5.30
C THR A 80 4.57 -41.87 -5.33
N GLN A 81 4.46 -41.20 -4.18
CA GLN A 81 4.43 -39.73 -4.11
C GLN A 81 5.76 -39.12 -4.54
N LYS A 82 6.90 -39.71 -4.12
CA LYS A 82 8.23 -39.24 -4.51
C LYS A 82 8.44 -39.33 -6.02
N GLU A 83 8.07 -40.47 -6.61
CA GLU A 83 8.16 -40.71 -8.06
C GLU A 83 7.20 -39.81 -8.85
N ALA A 84 5.94 -39.69 -8.43
CA ALA A 84 4.97 -38.79 -9.06
C ALA A 84 5.44 -37.33 -9.02
N THR A 85 6.04 -36.89 -7.89
CA THR A 85 6.64 -35.55 -7.79
C THR A 85 7.76 -35.37 -8.81
N LEU A 86 8.66 -36.35 -8.95
CA LEU A 86 9.77 -36.27 -9.90
C LEU A 86 9.25 -36.16 -11.34
N ARG A 87 8.24 -36.95 -11.72
CA ARG A 87 7.61 -36.88 -13.04
C ARG A 87 6.98 -35.52 -13.29
N PHE A 88 6.17 -35.04 -12.35
CA PHE A 88 5.55 -33.72 -12.42
C PHE A 88 6.60 -32.62 -12.57
N MET A 89 7.68 -32.64 -11.78
CA MET A 89 8.75 -31.64 -11.87
C MET A 89 9.43 -31.64 -13.24
N LYS A 90 9.70 -32.82 -13.82
CA LYS A 90 10.28 -32.92 -15.17
C LYS A 90 9.36 -32.34 -16.23
N GLU A 91 8.10 -32.74 -16.21
CA GLU A 91 7.10 -32.33 -17.21
C GLU A 91 6.75 -30.83 -17.10
N ALA A 92 6.73 -30.29 -15.89
CA ALA A 92 6.46 -28.88 -15.62
C ALA A 92 7.71 -27.98 -15.66
N GLY A 93 8.89 -28.51 -16.01
CA GLY A 93 10.11 -27.73 -16.21
C GLY A 93 10.84 -27.28 -14.93
N TYR A 94 10.61 -27.95 -13.80
CA TYR A 94 11.32 -27.67 -12.54
C TYR A 94 12.66 -28.42 -12.45
N GLY A 95 13.64 -27.81 -11.77
CA GLY A 95 14.92 -28.46 -11.49
C GLY A 95 14.75 -29.73 -10.63
N THR A 96 15.37 -30.83 -11.03
CA THR A 96 15.13 -32.16 -10.41
C THR A 96 16.24 -32.61 -9.46
N SER A 97 17.03 -31.70 -8.89
CA SER A 97 18.03 -32.10 -7.88
C SER A 97 17.33 -32.70 -6.64
N ARG A 98 18.01 -33.62 -5.93
CA ARG A 98 17.41 -34.30 -4.77
C ARG A 98 16.89 -33.33 -3.71
N GLU A 99 17.68 -32.30 -3.42
CA GLU A 99 17.31 -31.27 -2.46
C GLU A 99 16.10 -30.46 -2.96
N ASN A 100 16.10 -30.05 -4.23
CA ASN A 100 15.00 -29.28 -4.79
C ASN A 100 13.68 -30.08 -4.77
N GLN A 101 13.73 -31.37 -5.12
CA GLN A 101 12.58 -32.26 -5.03
C GLN A 101 12.01 -32.35 -3.61
N ARG A 102 12.88 -32.41 -2.59
CA ARG A 102 12.46 -32.45 -1.19
C ARG A 102 11.78 -31.16 -0.78
N LEU A 103 12.39 -30.00 -1.06
CA LEU A 103 11.87 -28.69 -0.69
C LEU A 103 10.53 -28.38 -1.38
N TYR A 104 10.42 -28.61 -2.68
CA TYR A 104 9.17 -28.36 -3.41
C TYR A 104 8.05 -29.31 -3.03
N ARG A 105 8.36 -30.58 -2.76
CA ARG A 105 7.36 -31.54 -2.25
C ARG A 105 6.80 -31.11 -0.90
N ASN A 106 7.66 -30.67 0.03
CA ASN A 106 7.23 -30.13 1.32
C ASN A 106 6.37 -28.88 1.13
N LEU A 107 6.82 -27.95 0.28
CA LEU A 107 6.10 -26.72 -0.02
C LEU A 107 4.70 -27.02 -0.58
N TRP A 108 4.60 -27.75 -1.70
CA TRP A 108 3.32 -27.99 -2.37
C TRP A 108 2.34 -28.75 -1.48
N LYS A 109 2.81 -29.74 -0.71
CA LYS A 109 1.97 -30.41 0.29
C LYS A 109 1.44 -29.42 1.33
N SER A 110 2.31 -28.58 1.90
CA SER A 110 1.91 -27.60 2.91
C SER A 110 0.93 -26.56 2.35
N LEU A 111 1.17 -26.06 1.13
CA LEU A 111 0.27 -25.10 0.47
C LEU A 111 -1.12 -25.70 0.20
N SER A 112 -1.18 -26.96 -0.20
CA SER A 112 -2.44 -27.69 -0.41
C SER A 112 -3.19 -27.90 0.91
N GLU A 113 -2.50 -28.31 1.98
CA GLU A 113 -3.09 -28.46 3.31
C GLU A 113 -3.63 -27.12 3.85
N MET A 114 -2.90 -26.01 3.66
CA MET A 114 -3.36 -24.68 4.03
C MET A 114 -4.63 -24.27 3.26
N ARG A 115 -4.68 -24.57 1.97
CA ARG A 115 -5.84 -24.29 1.13
C ARG A 115 -7.06 -25.06 1.60
N GLU A 116 -6.91 -26.35 1.87
CA GLU A 116 -7.96 -27.21 2.43
C GLU A 116 -8.42 -26.72 3.81
N ALA A 117 -7.52 -26.16 4.61
CA ALA A 117 -7.82 -25.60 5.93
C ALA A 117 -8.53 -24.22 5.88
N GLY A 118 -8.74 -23.66 4.69
CA GLY A 118 -9.44 -22.40 4.45
C GLY A 118 -8.54 -21.15 4.42
N VAL A 119 -7.22 -21.31 4.30
CA VAL A 119 -6.31 -20.18 4.09
C VAL A 119 -6.43 -19.72 2.63
N GLU A 120 -6.83 -18.48 2.42
CA GLU A 120 -7.15 -17.95 1.10
C GLU A 120 -6.24 -16.78 0.73
N LYS A 121 -6.34 -15.68 1.47
CA LYS A 121 -5.69 -14.40 1.14
C LYS A 121 -4.17 -14.49 1.28
N ILE A 122 -3.68 -15.14 2.33
CA ILE A 122 -2.25 -15.36 2.48
C ILE A 122 -1.70 -16.19 1.32
N LEU A 123 -2.39 -17.25 0.89
CA LEU A 123 -1.92 -18.09 -0.22
C LEU A 123 -1.93 -17.34 -1.55
N LEU A 124 -2.90 -16.44 -1.75
CA LEU A 124 -3.01 -15.61 -2.94
C LEU A 124 -1.88 -14.58 -3.03
N TYR A 125 -1.58 -13.87 -1.95
CA TYR A 125 -0.57 -12.80 -1.92
C TYR A 125 0.79 -13.22 -1.34
N ARG A 126 1.07 -14.53 -1.25
CA ARG A 126 2.33 -15.00 -0.68
C ARG A 126 3.54 -14.58 -1.50
N THR A 127 4.66 -14.43 -0.79
CA THR A 127 5.93 -13.99 -1.35
C THR A 127 6.97 -15.13 -1.37
N LYS A 128 8.12 -14.89 -1.99
CA LYS A 128 9.24 -15.86 -2.01
C LYS A 128 9.82 -16.11 -0.61
N GLU A 129 9.73 -15.11 0.28
CA GLU A 129 10.12 -15.21 1.67
C GLU A 129 9.17 -16.13 2.43
N PHE A 130 7.86 -16.04 2.18
CA PHE A 130 6.87 -16.98 2.72
C PHE A 130 7.14 -18.41 2.23
N ASP A 131 7.40 -18.60 0.93
CA ASP A 131 7.70 -19.93 0.39
C ASP A 131 8.99 -20.50 1.01
N SER A 132 10.02 -19.67 1.17
CA SER A 132 11.28 -20.04 1.83
C SER A 132 11.05 -20.44 3.28
N TYR A 133 10.24 -19.67 4.02
CA TYR A 133 9.84 -19.97 5.39
C TYR A 133 9.13 -21.33 5.49
N CYS A 134 8.17 -21.60 4.60
CA CYS A 134 7.43 -22.87 4.58
C CYS A 134 8.33 -24.07 4.24
N LYS A 135 9.29 -23.90 3.30
CA LYS A 135 10.22 -24.96 2.89
C LYS A 135 11.10 -25.48 4.02
N VAL A 136 11.50 -24.61 4.94
CA VAL A 136 12.43 -24.91 6.03
C VAL A 136 11.77 -25.00 7.40
N TYR A 137 10.44 -24.88 7.47
CA TYR A 137 9.71 -24.86 8.73
C TYR A 137 9.96 -26.16 9.53
N PRO A 138 10.42 -26.08 10.80
CA PRO A 138 10.76 -27.26 11.57
C PRO A 138 9.54 -28.16 11.82
N LYS A 139 9.66 -29.46 11.53
CA LYS A 139 8.63 -30.46 11.87
C LYS A 139 8.45 -30.63 13.39
N THR A 140 9.45 -30.22 14.17
CA THR A 140 9.45 -30.26 15.64
C THR A 140 8.95 -28.96 16.27
N ALA A 141 8.45 -28.00 15.47
CA ALA A 141 7.86 -26.79 16.00
C ALA A 141 6.63 -27.13 16.85
N GLU A 142 6.42 -26.37 17.92
CA GLU A 142 5.29 -26.55 18.86
C GLU A 142 3.95 -26.44 18.15
N LYS A 143 3.85 -25.52 17.17
CA LYS A 143 2.65 -25.32 16.36
C LYS A 143 2.86 -25.91 14.97
N ALA A 144 1.88 -26.64 14.46
CA ALA A 144 1.90 -27.07 13.07
C ALA A 144 1.86 -25.84 12.15
N LEU A 145 2.62 -25.89 11.04
CA LEU A 145 2.71 -24.78 10.08
C LEU A 145 1.31 -24.33 9.62
N CYS A 146 0.44 -25.29 9.27
CA CYS A 146 -0.91 -24.99 8.81
C CYS A 146 -1.72 -24.19 9.86
N ASP A 147 -1.69 -24.59 11.13
CA ASP A 147 -2.39 -23.89 12.21
C ASP A 147 -1.81 -22.49 12.46
N LEU A 148 -0.49 -22.34 12.29
CA LEU A 148 0.18 -21.05 12.38
C LEU A 148 -0.30 -20.10 11.27
N ILE A 149 -0.25 -20.54 10.02
CA ILE A 149 -0.68 -19.73 8.88
C ILE A 149 -2.18 -19.43 8.96
N LYS A 150 -3.00 -20.39 9.39
CA LYS A 150 -4.43 -20.17 9.63
C LYS A 150 -4.68 -19.09 10.68
N SER A 151 -3.85 -19.03 11.74
CA SER A 151 -3.95 -17.93 12.70
C SER A 151 -3.59 -16.56 12.12
N TRP A 152 -2.67 -16.51 11.16
CA TRP A 152 -2.39 -15.27 10.43
C TRP A 152 -3.56 -14.89 9.52
N GLU A 153 -4.16 -15.85 8.81
CA GLU A 153 -5.31 -15.62 7.92
C GLU A 153 -6.47 -15.00 8.71
N MET A 154 -6.78 -15.51 9.91
CA MET A 154 -7.84 -14.97 10.76
C MET A 154 -7.63 -13.48 11.12
N VAL A 155 -6.38 -13.05 11.25
CA VAL A 155 -6.04 -11.65 11.57
C VAL A 155 -6.01 -10.80 10.31
N TYR A 156 -5.33 -11.24 9.25
CA TYR A 156 -5.00 -10.40 8.09
C TYR A 156 -6.03 -10.45 6.96
N LYS A 157 -6.90 -11.47 6.88
CA LYS A 157 -7.85 -11.65 5.78
C LYS A 157 -8.70 -10.40 5.54
N THR A 158 -9.32 -9.88 6.60
CA THR A 158 -10.21 -8.71 6.51
C THR A 158 -9.48 -7.45 6.06
N HIS A 159 -8.21 -7.30 6.45
CA HIS A 159 -7.37 -6.18 6.02
C HIS A 159 -6.99 -6.29 4.54
N ILE A 160 -6.64 -7.50 4.07
CA ILE A 160 -6.35 -7.74 2.66
C ILE A 160 -7.61 -7.55 1.79
N ASP A 161 -8.77 -8.06 2.22
CA ASP A 161 -10.05 -7.83 1.55
C ASP A 161 -10.35 -6.33 1.40
N ARG A 162 -10.03 -5.54 2.41
CA ARG A 162 -10.20 -4.09 2.36
C ARG A 162 -9.24 -3.43 1.38
N LEU A 163 -7.97 -3.85 1.35
CA LEU A 163 -7.00 -3.35 0.36
C LEU A 163 -7.46 -3.64 -1.07
N GLU A 164 -7.94 -4.85 -1.34
CA GLU A 164 -8.46 -5.23 -2.67
C GLU A 164 -9.61 -4.30 -3.09
N LYS A 165 -10.57 -4.06 -2.18
CA LYS A 165 -11.70 -3.16 -2.43
C LYS A 165 -11.26 -1.73 -2.70
N GLN A 166 -10.24 -1.26 -1.98
CA GLN A 166 -9.67 0.07 -2.20
C GLN A 166 -8.96 0.18 -3.54
N ALA A 167 -8.12 -0.81 -3.87
CA ALA A 167 -7.44 -0.87 -5.16
C ALA A 167 -8.45 -0.91 -6.32
N LEU A 168 -9.54 -1.66 -6.17
CA LEU A 168 -10.63 -1.71 -7.14
C LEU A 168 -11.33 -0.36 -7.27
N SER A 169 -11.71 0.26 -6.16
CA SER A 169 -12.38 1.58 -6.14
C SER A 169 -11.50 2.64 -6.81
N TRP A 170 -10.20 2.63 -6.48
CA TRP A 170 -9.21 3.51 -7.10
C TRP A 170 -9.12 3.29 -8.62
N SER A 171 -9.12 2.02 -9.08
CA SER A 171 -9.14 1.70 -10.51
C SER A 171 -10.41 2.14 -11.24
N GLN A 172 -11.52 2.31 -10.50
CA GLN A 172 -12.80 2.81 -10.99
C GLN A 172 -12.91 4.34 -10.92
N GLY A 173 -11.85 5.04 -10.51
CA GLY A 173 -11.78 6.49 -10.49
C GLY A 173 -11.95 7.14 -9.11
N ASP A 174 -12.06 6.36 -8.02
CA ASP A 174 -12.06 6.89 -6.66
C ASP A 174 -10.65 7.27 -6.19
N PHE A 175 -10.05 8.25 -6.87
CA PHE A 175 -8.73 8.75 -6.51
C PHE A 175 -8.72 9.51 -5.18
N MET A 176 -9.87 10.08 -4.80
CA MET A 176 -10.05 10.90 -3.59
C MET A 176 -10.26 10.07 -2.32
N GLY A 177 -10.50 8.76 -2.44
CA GLY A 177 -10.72 7.86 -1.30
C GLY A 177 -12.13 7.93 -0.71
N ARG A 178 -13.13 8.41 -1.46
CA ARG A 178 -14.51 8.60 -1.00
C ARG A 178 -15.21 7.30 -0.64
N SER A 179 -14.79 6.18 -1.20
CA SER A 179 -15.25 4.83 -0.83
C SER A 179 -15.07 4.52 0.65
N TRP A 180 -14.17 5.20 1.36
CA TRP A 180 -14.06 5.12 2.82
C TRP A 180 -15.38 5.47 3.52
N LEU A 181 -16.08 6.51 3.06
CA LEU A 181 -17.33 6.98 3.67
C LEU A 181 -18.47 5.97 3.50
N GLN A 182 -18.40 5.09 2.51
CA GLN A 182 -19.40 4.04 2.27
C GLN A 182 -19.14 2.79 3.12
N GLN A 183 -17.99 2.67 3.77
CA GLN A 183 -17.71 1.50 4.60
C GLN A 183 -18.58 1.55 5.86
N PRO A 184 -19.33 0.47 6.20
CA PRO A 184 -20.31 0.50 7.29
C PRO A 184 -19.76 1.00 8.63
N LEU A 185 -18.52 0.61 8.96
CA LEU A 185 -17.87 1.02 10.21
C LEU A 185 -17.52 2.51 10.23
N VAL A 186 -17.14 3.08 9.08
CA VAL A 186 -16.79 4.49 8.94
C VAL A 186 -18.05 5.33 8.86
N ALA A 187 -19.03 4.92 8.05
CA ALA A 187 -20.33 5.57 7.89
C ALA A 187 -21.11 5.69 9.21
N LYS A 188 -20.98 4.70 10.11
CA LYS A 188 -21.60 4.76 11.45
C LYS A 188 -20.97 5.86 12.33
N GLN A 189 -19.68 6.12 12.16
CA GLN A 189 -18.90 6.99 13.06
C GLN A 189 -18.65 8.39 12.49
N LEU A 190 -18.72 8.58 11.17
CA LEU A 190 -18.50 9.85 10.49
C LEU A 190 -19.78 10.39 9.85
N ASP A 191 -19.97 11.69 10.00
CA ASP A 191 -20.99 12.52 9.37
C ASP A 191 -20.28 13.61 8.56
N VAL A 192 -19.76 13.20 7.40
CA VAL A 192 -18.93 14.03 6.52
C VAL A 192 -19.53 14.01 5.11
N PRO A 193 -19.79 15.18 4.50
CA PRO A 193 -20.20 15.25 3.09
C PRO A 193 -19.13 14.67 2.17
N GLU A 194 -19.53 13.88 1.19
CA GLU A 194 -18.61 13.23 0.24
C GLU A 194 -17.68 14.22 -0.48
N LEU A 195 -18.20 15.39 -0.85
CA LEU A 195 -17.44 16.46 -1.50
C LEU A 195 -16.34 17.07 -0.62
N SER A 196 -16.44 16.90 0.70
CA SER A 196 -15.42 17.35 1.65
C SER A 196 -14.32 16.33 1.89
N TRP A 197 -14.39 15.12 1.31
CA TRP A 197 -13.36 14.08 1.47
C TRP A 197 -12.35 14.09 0.31
N ASN A 198 -11.06 14.21 0.64
CA ASN A 198 -9.98 14.27 -0.34
C ASN A 198 -8.65 13.73 0.23
N ASP A 199 -8.24 12.54 -0.21
CA ASP A 199 -6.94 11.93 0.12
C ASP A 199 -5.86 12.15 -0.95
N ALA A 200 -6.16 12.88 -2.04
CA ALA A 200 -5.38 12.83 -3.28
C ALA A 200 -4.52 14.08 -3.55
N VAL A 201 -5.03 15.27 -3.25
CA VAL A 201 -4.40 16.54 -3.64
C VAL A 201 -4.74 17.67 -2.67
N ASN A 202 -3.85 18.65 -2.58
CA ASN A 202 -4.15 19.93 -1.94
C ASN A 202 -4.37 20.98 -3.02
N GLU A 203 -5.62 21.45 -3.15
CA GLU A 203 -5.97 22.50 -4.11
C GLU A 203 -5.86 23.87 -3.46
N TRP A 204 -5.54 24.88 -4.26
CA TRP A 204 -5.62 26.27 -3.83
C TRP A 204 -7.06 26.67 -3.53
N LEU A 205 -7.27 27.46 -2.47
CA LEU A 205 -8.61 27.97 -2.18
C LEU A 205 -9.15 28.84 -3.32
N SER A 206 -8.29 29.66 -3.92
CA SER A 206 -8.63 30.49 -5.06
C SER A 206 -7.46 30.63 -6.03
N ARG A 207 -7.79 30.90 -7.30
CA ARG A 207 -6.80 31.22 -8.33
C ARG A 207 -6.01 32.48 -7.98
N ASP A 208 -6.66 33.45 -7.33
CA ASP A 208 -6.04 34.71 -6.94
C ASP A 208 -4.93 34.49 -5.89
N GLU A 209 -5.18 33.66 -4.87
CA GLU A 209 -4.15 33.30 -3.88
C GLU A 209 -2.98 32.58 -4.55
N ALA A 210 -3.25 31.66 -5.49
CA ALA A 210 -2.21 30.94 -6.24
C ALA A 210 -1.35 31.87 -7.12
N VAL A 211 -1.97 32.83 -7.81
CA VAL A 211 -1.28 33.83 -8.63
C VAL A 211 -0.48 34.78 -7.75
N ALA A 212 -1.04 35.25 -6.63
CA ALA A 212 -0.35 36.14 -5.69
C ALA A 212 0.91 35.49 -5.10
N PHE A 213 0.82 34.21 -4.71
CA PHE A 213 1.98 33.44 -4.26
C PHE A 213 3.02 33.31 -5.37
N SER A 214 2.59 32.98 -6.60
CA SER A 214 3.48 32.81 -7.75
C SER A 214 4.22 34.11 -8.11
N LEU A 215 3.55 35.26 -8.05
CA LEU A 215 4.16 36.57 -8.29
C LEU A 215 5.16 36.93 -7.19
N THR A 216 4.84 36.68 -5.91
CA THR A 216 5.75 36.95 -4.79
C THR A 216 7.02 36.11 -4.92
N THR A 217 6.87 34.84 -5.26
CA THR A 217 8.00 33.92 -5.45
C THR A 217 8.86 34.34 -6.63
N LYS A 218 8.25 34.74 -7.76
CA LYS A 218 8.97 35.24 -8.96
C LYS A 218 9.67 36.58 -8.72
N GLN A 219 9.08 37.49 -7.96
CA GLN A 219 9.67 38.80 -7.63
C GLN A 219 10.85 38.71 -6.65
N SER A 220 10.89 37.66 -5.82
CA SER A 220 11.99 37.40 -4.89
C SER A 220 13.19 36.66 -5.51
N LEU A 221 13.20 36.43 -6.84
CA LEU A 221 14.19 35.61 -7.55
C LEU A 221 15.04 36.43 -8.54
N GLY A 222 15.98 37.20 -8.01
CA GLY A 222 17.26 37.46 -8.68
C GLY A 222 18.30 36.46 -8.14
N ALA A 223 18.50 35.34 -8.83
CA ALA A 223 19.38 34.22 -8.44
C ALA A 223 18.93 33.42 -7.19
N PRO A 224 19.32 32.14 -7.08
CA PRO A 224 18.39 31.08 -6.76
C PRO A 224 18.11 30.96 -5.26
N LEU A 225 16.82 31.07 -4.90
CA LEU A 225 16.27 30.52 -3.65
C LEU A 225 16.37 28.96 -3.60
N ALA A 226 17.27 28.36 -4.37
CA ALA A 226 17.61 26.94 -4.34
C ALA A 226 18.75 26.65 -3.33
N ASP A 227 19.58 27.65 -2.99
CA ASP A 227 20.73 27.45 -2.08
C ASP A 227 20.38 27.61 -0.59
N HIS A 228 19.19 28.11 -0.27
CA HIS A 228 18.66 28.17 1.11
C HIS A 228 17.43 27.27 1.34
N LEU A 229 16.95 26.58 0.30
CA LEU A 229 16.09 25.41 0.45
C LEU A 229 16.98 24.20 0.77
N TRP A 230 17.49 24.20 2.00
CA TRP A 230 18.16 23.11 2.71
C TRP A 230 18.38 21.82 1.90
N ASP A 231 19.64 21.60 1.51
CA ASP A 231 20.27 20.31 1.23
C ASP A 231 19.64 19.41 0.14
N LEU A 232 19.44 19.99 -1.06
CA LEU A 232 19.19 19.22 -2.28
C LEU A 232 20.40 18.39 -2.77
N SER A 233 21.55 18.46 -2.08
CA SER A 233 22.70 17.57 -2.25
C SER A 233 22.46 16.16 -1.71
N ASP A 234 21.51 15.98 -0.78
CA ASP A 234 21.09 14.67 -0.29
C ASP A 234 19.90 14.09 -1.08
N ASN A 235 19.35 14.83 -2.05
CA ASN A 235 18.21 14.37 -2.84
C ASN A 235 18.54 13.34 -3.93
N ARG A 236 19.80 12.95 -4.08
CA ARG A 236 20.16 11.70 -4.78
C ARG A 236 20.07 10.48 -3.87
N SER A 237 20.04 10.62 -2.54
CA SER A 237 19.83 9.53 -1.59
C SER A 237 18.35 9.36 -1.17
N ILE A 238 17.55 10.44 -1.18
CA ILE A 238 16.13 10.45 -0.75
C ILE A 238 15.17 9.85 -1.79
N LEU A 239 15.56 9.79 -3.07
CA LEU A 239 14.76 9.17 -4.12
C LEU A 239 14.81 7.63 -4.09
N GLU A 240 15.83 7.04 -3.44
CA GLU A 240 16.02 5.58 -3.38
C GLU A 240 15.42 4.93 -2.12
N SER A 241 15.04 5.71 -1.10
CA SER A 241 14.61 5.16 0.21
C SER A 241 13.14 5.40 0.59
N THR A 242 12.43 6.35 0.00
CA THR A 242 11.07 6.71 0.49
C THR A 242 9.96 5.99 -0.29
N ARG A 243 9.46 4.87 0.26
CA ARG A 243 8.41 4.07 -0.40
C ARG A 243 7.06 4.73 -0.16
N ASN A 244 6.24 4.83 -1.21
CA ASN A 244 4.84 5.22 -1.06
C ASN A 244 4.06 4.05 -0.43
N LYS A 245 3.57 4.25 0.80
CA LYS A 245 2.79 3.29 1.57
C LYS A 245 1.33 3.73 1.78
N SER A 246 0.88 4.77 1.11
CA SER A 246 -0.45 5.37 1.32
C SER A 246 -1.62 4.38 1.21
N ILE A 247 -1.57 3.46 0.25
CA ILE A 247 -2.62 2.43 0.07
C ILE A 247 -2.73 1.48 1.28
N PHE A 248 -1.70 1.36 2.11
CA PHE A 248 -1.69 0.48 3.28
C PHE A 248 -2.18 1.18 4.56
N VAL A 249 -2.48 2.47 4.49
CA VAL A 249 -3.10 3.20 5.58
C VAL A 249 -4.58 2.84 5.65
N THR A 250 -5.05 2.49 6.84
CA THR A 250 -6.41 1.99 7.06
C THR A 250 -7.08 2.68 8.25
N ILE A 251 -8.41 2.76 8.19
CA ILE A 251 -9.26 3.26 9.27
C ILE A 251 -9.82 2.06 10.04
N LEU A 252 -9.46 1.92 11.32
CA LEU A 252 -9.96 0.88 12.22
C LEU A 252 -10.87 1.47 13.31
N PRO A 253 -11.96 0.79 13.70
CA PRO A 253 -12.70 1.16 14.89
C PRO A 253 -11.90 0.84 16.16
N LYS A 254 -12.05 1.68 17.18
CA LYS A 254 -11.62 1.45 18.56
C LYS A 254 -12.83 1.08 19.42
N GLU A 255 -12.54 0.53 20.61
CA GLU A 255 -13.54 0.08 21.59
C GLU A 255 -14.58 1.16 21.96
N ASN A 256 -14.21 2.45 21.92
CA ASN A 256 -15.08 3.58 22.28
C ASN A 256 -15.79 4.24 21.08
N GLU A 257 -16.09 3.49 20.02
CA GLU A 257 -16.66 4.02 18.76
C GLU A 257 -15.83 5.16 18.12
N ALA A 258 -14.55 5.25 18.46
CA ALA A 258 -13.61 6.16 17.86
C ALA A 258 -12.91 5.48 16.66
N LEU A 259 -12.45 6.27 15.70
CA LEU A 259 -11.61 5.77 14.62
C LEU A 259 -10.13 5.88 14.99
N SER A 260 -9.35 4.92 14.49
CA SER A 260 -7.89 4.89 14.57
C SER A 260 -7.32 4.74 13.18
N ILE A 261 -6.31 5.54 12.86
CA ILE A 261 -5.59 5.43 11.60
C ILE A 261 -4.31 4.67 11.85
N CYS A 262 -4.03 3.63 11.07
CA CYS A 262 -2.82 2.83 11.21
C CYS A 262 -2.34 2.32 9.84
N SER A 263 -1.08 1.90 9.76
CA SER A 263 -0.59 1.10 8.63
C SER A 263 -0.78 -0.39 8.92
N ILE A 264 -1.23 -1.18 7.94
CA ILE A 264 -1.32 -2.65 8.11
C ILE A 264 0.00 -3.38 7.81
N ILE A 265 1.00 -2.66 7.31
CA ILE A 265 2.36 -3.16 7.06
C ILE A 265 3.38 -2.39 7.91
N PRO A 266 4.60 -2.91 8.08
CA PRO A 266 5.69 -2.12 8.64
C PRO A 266 5.98 -0.89 7.78
N VAL A 267 6.22 0.23 8.44
CA VAL A 267 6.60 1.50 7.82
C VAL A 267 7.95 1.90 8.40
N GLU A 268 8.88 2.24 7.53
CA GLU A 268 10.20 2.70 7.95
C GLU A 268 10.25 4.24 8.00
N GLU A 269 11.26 4.78 8.68
CA GLU A 269 11.44 6.22 8.76
C GLU A 269 11.57 6.85 7.36
N GLY A 270 10.89 7.99 7.14
CA GLY A 270 10.87 8.69 5.86
C GLY A 270 9.80 8.20 4.87
N ASP A 271 9.21 7.03 5.07
CA ASP A 271 8.15 6.50 4.18
C ASP A 271 6.97 7.48 4.07
N PHE A 272 6.42 7.57 2.85
CA PHE A 272 5.27 8.44 2.56
C PHE A 272 3.97 7.69 2.82
N LEU A 273 3.10 8.27 3.65
CA LEU A 273 1.84 7.66 4.11
C LEU A 273 0.60 8.23 3.46
N GLY A 274 0.71 9.31 2.69
CA GLY A 274 -0.41 9.94 1.99
C GLY A 274 -0.44 11.46 2.18
N ILE A 275 -1.54 12.08 1.79
CA ILE A 275 -1.72 13.53 1.84
C ILE A 275 -2.63 13.91 3.00
N PHE A 276 -2.22 14.92 3.77
CA PHE A 276 -3.08 15.55 4.75
C PHE A 276 -4.03 16.49 4.01
N ALA A 277 -5.33 16.23 4.13
CA ALA A 277 -6.35 16.93 3.36
C ALA A 277 -6.51 18.37 3.81
N GLY A 278 -6.80 19.25 2.85
CA GLY A 278 -7.02 20.67 3.09
C GLY A 278 -6.79 21.47 1.81
N THR A 279 -7.18 22.74 1.86
CA THR A 279 -6.95 23.72 0.80
C THR A 279 -5.74 24.59 1.12
N ILE A 280 -4.89 24.83 0.13
CA ILE A 280 -3.74 25.72 0.25
C ILE A 280 -4.25 27.17 0.32
N ARG A 281 -3.68 27.92 1.26
CA ARG A 281 -3.96 29.32 1.52
C ARG A 281 -2.72 30.16 1.36
N TYR A 282 -2.85 31.33 0.73
CA TYR A 282 -1.87 32.41 0.80
C TYR A 282 -2.52 33.67 1.39
N SER A 283 -2.61 33.73 2.71
CA SER A 283 -3.26 34.81 3.45
C SER A 283 -2.67 34.96 4.87
N ARG A 284 -2.75 36.18 5.41
CA ARG A 284 -2.40 36.51 6.80
C ARG A 284 -3.38 35.93 7.82
N ASP A 285 -4.58 35.55 7.38
CA ASP A 285 -5.69 35.09 8.23
C ASP A 285 -5.55 33.63 8.69
N PHE A 286 -4.39 33.30 9.26
CA PHE A 286 -4.07 31.94 9.69
C PHE A 286 -5.03 31.46 10.79
N SER A 287 -5.61 30.28 10.61
CA SER A 287 -6.44 29.65 11.65
C SER A 287 -5.61 28.84 12.64
N PRO A 288 -5.63 29.14 13.95
CA PRO A 288 -4.93 28.32 14.95
C PRO A 288 -5.53 26.91 15.14
N ILE A 289 -6.79 26.73 14.74
CA ILE A 289 -7.52 25.46 14.86
C ILE A 289 -7.30 24.61 13.60
N TRP A 290 -7.59 25.18 12.42
CA TRP A 290 -7.63 24.45 11.15
C TRP A 290 -6.41 24.68 10.26
N GLY A 291 -5.43 25.47 10.72
CA GLY A 291 -4.23 25.78 9.94
C GLY A 291 -3.08 24.80 10.20
N ILE A 292 -2.39 24.42 9.12
CA ILE A 292 -1.05 23.85 9.16
C ILE A 292 -0.10 24.85 8.50
N ARG A 293 0.90 25.35 9.23
CA ARG A 293 1.85 26.34 8.70
C ARG A 293 2.66 25.76 7.56
N GLY A 294 2.81 26.53 6.49
CA GLY A 294 3.65 26.25 5.34
C GLY A 294 5.10 26.73 5.52
N PRO A 295 5.94 26.53 4.49
CA PRO A 295 7.35 26.89 4.52
C PRO A 295 7.63 28.40 4.49
N THR A 296 6.66 29.20 4.02
CA THR A 296 6.79 30.67 3.94
C THR A 296 5.68 31.35 4.73
N ASP A 297 5.91 32.61 5.11
CA ASP A 297 4.87 33.44 5.70
C ASP A 297 3.63 33.50 4.79
N ASN A 298 2.46 33.54 5.42
CA ASN A 298 1.14 33.55 4.79
C ASN A 298 0.77 32.29 3.99
N LEU A 299 1.71 31.36 3.74
CA LEU A 299 1.41 30.06 3.15
C LEU A 299 1.00 29.07 4.24
N TRP A 300 -0.18 28.48 4.13
CA TRP A 300 -0.65 27.48 5.08
C TRP A 300 -1.73 26.59 4.47
N LEU A 301 -2.02 25.47 5.11
CA LEU A 301 -3.09 24.56 4.71
C LEU A 301 -4.29 24.74 5.63
N ASP A 302 -5.46 24.97 5.06
CA ASP A 302 -6.75 25.07 5.74
C ASP A 302 -7.54 23.78 5.57
N TYR A 303 -7.74 23.02 6.65
CA TYR A 303 -8.56 21.80 6.64
C TYR A 303 -9.98 22.03 7.20
N SER A 304 -10.45 23.28 7.29
CA SER A 304 -11.77 23.60 7.86
C SER A 304 -12.95 23.07 7.04
N ASN A 305 -12.80 22.93 5.72
CA ASN A 305 -13.86 22.51 4.80
C ASN A 305 -13.57 21.17 4.08
N THR A 306 -12.34 20.69 4.17
CA THR A 306 -11.86 19.48 3.51
C THR A 306 -11.14 18.60 4.52
N THR A 307 -11.47 17.32 4.53
CA THR A 307 -10.93 16.29 5.41
C THR A 307 -10.58 15.04 4.60
N GLY A 308 -9.98 14.06 5.26
CA GLY A 308 -9.54 12.82 4.64
C GLY A 308 -9.10 11.81 5.70
N THR A 309 -8.62 10.66 5.24
CA THR A 309 -8.15 9.55 6.08
C THR A 309 -7.12 10.04 7.10
N LEU A 310 -6.13 10.82 6.66
CA LEU A 310 -5.02 11.27 7.50
C LEU A 310 -5.38 12.44 8.41
N ASN A 311 -6.52 13.12 8.18
CA ASN A 311 -7.02 14.16 9.09
C ASN A 311 -7.57 13.54 10.39
N LEU A 312 -7.88 12.24 10.38
CA LEU A 312 -8.39 11.48 11.52
C LEU A 312 -7.29 10.88 12.40
N MET A 313 -6.02 11.09 12.07
CA MET A 313 -4.89 10.63 12.89
C MET A 313 -4.98 11.19 14.31
N ARG A 314 -4.47 10.43 15.28
CA ARG A 314 -4.41 10.93 16.66
C ARG A 314 -3.46 12.13 16.73
N VAL A 315 -3.87 13.12 17.51
CA VAL A 315 -3.08 14.33 17.72
C VAL A 315 -2.53 14.36 19.15
N SER A 316 -1.21 14.42 19.29
CA SER A 316 -0.53 14.60 20.57
C SER A 316 -0.29 16.09 20.86
N ARG A 317 0.07 16.41 22.11
CA ARG A 317 0.43 17.78 22.50
C ARG A 317 1.66 18.26 21.69
N PRO A 318 1.82 19.56 21.46
CA PRO A 318 3.04 20.09 20.87
C PRO A 318 4.28 19.61 21.63
N GLY A 319 5.32 19.15 20.90
CA GLY A 319 6.56 18.63 21.48
C GLY A 319 6.47 17.23 22.12
N SER A 320 5.30 16.58 22.09
CA SER A 320 5.11 15.21 22.60
C SER A 320 5.56 14.16 21.59
N SER A 321 5.62 12.90 22.01
CA SER A 321 5.88 11.75 21.13
C SER A 321 4.88 11.70 19.95
N ALA A 322 5.40 11.80 18.74
CA ALA A 322 4.73 11.51 17.48
C ALA A 322 5.43 10.33 16.79
N ASN A 323 4.77 9.71 15.83
CA ASN A 323 5.42 8.75 14.92
C ASN A 323 5.27 9.16 13.44
N VAL A 324 4.49 10.20 13.16
CA VAL A 324 4.40 10.84 11.85
C VAL A 324 4.47 12.37 11.95
N GLN A 325 4.83 13.00 10.85
CA GLN A 325 4.80 14.47 10.69
C GLN A 325 4.16 14.86 9.37
N ILE A 326 3.65 16.09 9.30
CA ILE A 326 3.20 16.71 8.06
C ILE A 326 4.37 17.51 7.50
N HIS A 327 4.74 17.23 6.25
CA HIS A 327 5.84 17.84 5.54
C HIS A 327 5.32 18.51 4.26
N TRP A 328 5.77 19.73 3.99
CA TRP A 328 5.41 20.45 2.79
C TRP A 328 6.36 20.09 1.66
N GLU A 329 5.81 19.63 0.54
CA GLU A 329 6.59 19.19 -0.60
C GLU A 329 6.17 19.92 -1.86
N TYR A 330 7.16 20.32 -2.64
CA TYR A 330 6.95 20.89 -3.96
C TYR A 330 6.72 19.77 -4.98
N ARG A 331 5.70 19.89 -5.83
CA ARG A 331 5.44 18.98 -6.94
C ARG A 331 5.68 19.70 -8.26
N ASN A 332 6.64 19.20 -9.04
CA ASN A 332 6.78 19.59 -10.44
C ASN A 332 5.60 18.99 -11.24
N GLU A 333 4.96 19.79 -12.08
CA GLU A 333 4.02 19.28 -13.07
C GLU A 333 4.76 18.44 -14.13
N PRO A 334 4.11 17.41 -14.71
CA PRO A 334 4.54 16.90 -16.00
C PRO A 334 4.32 18.00 -17.05
N ASP A 335 5.34 18.29 -17.87
CA ASP A 335 5.35 19.36 -18.87
C ASP A 335 4.03 19.48 -19.65
N GLY A 336 3.43 20.68 -19.69
CA GLY A 336 2.37 21.02 -20.66
C GLY A 336 1.13 21.77 -20.15
N MET A 337 0.99 22.04 -18.85
CA MET A 337 -0.07 22.91 -18.31
C MET A 337 0.54 24.16 -17.67
N GLU A 338 -0.19 25.28 -17.71
CA GLU A 338 0.28 26.56 -17.15
C GLU A 338 0.54 26.40 -15.64
N SER A 339 1.83 26.40 -15.31
CA SER A 339 2.41 26.18 -13.98
C SER A 339 1.81 27.06 -12.89
N LEU A 340 0.85 26.50 -12.16
CA LEU A 340 0.58 26.90 -10.78
C LEU A 340 1.41 26.00 -9.87
N VAL A 341 2.15 26.60 -8.95
CA VAL A 341 2.97 25.86 -7.98
C VAL A 341 2.09 24.88 -7.20
N LEU A 342 2.38 23.58 -7.33
CA LEU A 342 1.66 22.52 -6.64
C LEU A 342 2.41 22.15 -5.36
N TRP A 343 2.06 22.79 -4.26
CA TRP A 343 2.46 22.29 -2.93
C TRP A 343 1.58 21.11 -2.53
N ARG A 344 2.14 20.19 -1.76
CA ARG A 344 1.37 19.16 -1.05
C ARG A 344 1.79 19.07 0.41
N ALA A 345 0.82 18.82 1.29
CA ALA A 345 1.04 18.48 2.68
C ALA A 345 1.15 16.95 2.81
N ALA A 346 2.35 16.42 2.66
CA ALA A 346 2.63 14.99 2.75
C ALA A 346 2.73 14.53 4.21
N VAL A 347 2.15 13.38 4.55
CA VAL A 347 2.38 12.72 5.84
C VAL A 347 3.52 11.73 5.70
N ARG A 348 4.54 11.86 6.55
CA ARG A 348 5.71 10.97 6.57
C ARG A 348 5.94 10.37 7.95
N ALA A 349 6.46 9.15 7.97
CA ALA A 349 6.94 8.53 9.19
C ALA A 349 8.23 9.20 9.66
N ILE A 350 8.33 9.48 10.97
CA ILE A 350 9.55 10.04 11.61
C ILE A 350 10.33 8.99 12.41
N LYS A 351 9.83 7.76 12.43
CA LYS A 351 10.45 6.57 13.01
C LYS A 351 9.73 5.35 12.48
N ARG A 352 10.28 4.17 12.74
CA ARG A 352 9.63 2.90 12.42
C ARG A 352 8.26 2.79 13.10
N ILE A 353 7.24 2.39 12.34
CA ILE A 353 5.86 2.15 12.79
C ILE A 353 5.53 0.69 12.56
N LYS A 354 5.07 -0.01 13.61
CA LYS A 354 4.68 -1.42 13.51
C LYS A 354 3.32 -1.56 12.80
N PRO A 355 3.03 -2.71 12.18
CA PRO A 355 1.69 -3.02 11.72
C PRO A 355 0.65 -2.77 12.81
N PHE A 356 -0.45 -2.12 12.45
CA PHE A 356 -1.58 -1.73 13.31
C PHE A 356 -1.24 -0.74 14.44
N GLU A 357 -0.02 -0.22 14.50
CA GLU A 357 0.30 0.90 15.36
C GLU A 357 -0.41 2.16 14.85
N GLU A 358 -1.08 2.87 15.76
CA GLU A 358 -1.80 4.09 15.42
C GLU A 358 -0.85 5.19 14.96
N LEU A 359 -1.23 5.90 13.90
CA LEU A 359 -0.55 7.09 13.42
C LEU A 359 -0.87 8.28 14.33
N VAL A 360 0.18 8.91 14.84
CA VAL A 360 0.13 10.01 15.79
C VAL A 360 1.00 11.14 15.30
N ARG A 361 0.38 12.30 15.04
CA ARG A 361 1.08 13.54 14.74
C ARG A 361 1.08 14.47 15.95
N ALA A 362 2.08 15.34 16.05
CA ALA A 362 2.03 16.46 16.98
C ALA A 362 1.06 17.53 16.48
N ALA A 363 0.34 18.20 17.40
CA ALA A 363 -0.39 19.41 17.07
C ALA A 363 0.59 20.55 16.77
N GLY A 364 0.29 21.37 15.76
CA GLY A 364 1.04 22.59 15.53
C GLY A 364 0.80 23.65 16.61
N GLN A 365 -0.38 23.63 17.23
CA GLN A 365 -0.82 24.59 18.26
C GLN A 365 -1.72 23.92 19.30
N LYS A 366 -1.90 24.57 20.46
CA LYS A 366 -2.68 24.03 21.58
C LYS A 366 -4.17 23.92 21.24
N GLU A 367 -4.70 24.88 20.50
CA GLU A 367 -6.09 24.98 20.05
C GLU A 367 -6.44 23.79 19.15
N GLN A 368 -5.53 23.46 18.22
CA GLN A 368 -5.64 22.28 17.37
C GLN A 368 -5.67 20.99 18.20
N TYR A 369 -4.79 20.84 19.20
CA TYR A 369 -4.82 19.69 20.10
C TYR A 369 -6.16 19.55 20.83
N ILE A 370 -6.70 20.65 21.37
CA ILE A 370 -7.99 20.65 22.07
C ILE A 370 -9.13 20.26 21.11
N HIS A 371 -9.13 20.82 19.89
CA HIS A 371 -10.14 20.51 18.87
C HIS A 371 -10.15 19.02 18.51
N HIS A 372 -8.98 18.42 18.34
CA HIS A 372 -8.82 17.00 17.97
C HIS A 372 -9.17 16.01 19.09
N ARG A 373 -9.41 16.49 20.32
CA ARG A 373 -9.94 15.67 21.42
C ARG A 373 -11.46 15.61 21.48
N SER A 374 -12.16 16.47 20.73
CA SER A 374 -13.61 16.54 20.75
C SER A 374 -14.23 15.41 19.94
N ALA A 375 -15.00 14.53 20.58
CA ALA A 375 -15.76 13.48 19.90
C ALA A 375 -16.77 14.05 18.87
N ALA A 376 -17.40 15.20 19.19
CA ALA A 376 -18.30 15.87 18.26
C ALA A 376 -17.56 16.41 17.03
N SER A 377 -16.31 16.88 17.19
CA SER A 377 -15.49 17.28 16.04
C SER A 377 -15.02 16.06 15.24
N ALA A 378 -14.60 14.98 15.91
CA ALA A 378 -14.20 13.74 15.26
C ALA A 378 -15.32 13.15 14.39
N LYS A 379 -16.57 13.15 14.89
CA LYS A 379 -17.74 12.72 14.11
C LYS A 379 -17.90 13.50 12.80
N ARG A 380 -17.56 14.79 12.78
CA ARG A 380 -17.61 15.63 11.56
C ARG A 380 -16.31 15.62 10.75
N GLY A 381 -15.39 14.70 11.02
CA GLY A 381 -14.07 14.68 10.38
C GLY A 381 -13.24 15.94 10.65
N PHE A 382 -13.45 16.58 11.80
CA PHE A 382 -12.82 17.83 12.24
C PHE A 382 -13.13 19.06 11.36
N LEU A 383 -14.18 18.98 10.55
CA LEU A 383 -14.67 20.10 9.76
C LEU A 383 -15.31 21.19 10.64
N LYS A 384 -15.23 22.43 10.15
CA LYS A 384 -15.91 23.58 10.75
C LYS A 384 -17.42 23.38 10.63
N LYS A 385 -18.14 23.62 11.73
CA LYS A 385 -19.61 23.55 11.73
C LYS A 385 -20.14 24.66 10.83
N ARG A 386 -20.87 24.29 9.76
CA ARG A 386 -21.66 25.25 9.00
C ARG A 386 -22.88 25.61 9.87
N LEU A 387 -23.00 26.88 10.22
CA LEU A 387 -24.25 27.42 10.73
C LEU A 387 -25.16 27.53 9.52
N PHE A 388 -26.25 26.76 9.50
CA PHE A 388 -27.29 26.90 8.49
C PHE A 388 -28.16 28.11 8.81
#